data_AF-A0A953YQS5-F1
#
_entry.id   AF-A0A953YQS5-F1
#
_cell.length_a   1.000
_cell.length_b   1.000
_cell.length_c   1.000
_cell.angle_alpha   90.00
_cell.angle_beta   90.00
_cell.angle_gamma   90.00
#
_symmetry.space_group_name_H-M   'P 1'
#
loop_
_entity.id
_entity.type
_entity.pdbx_description
1 polymer ?
#
loop_
_entity_poly.entity_id
_entity_poly.type
_entity_poly.pdbx_seq_one_letter_code
_entity_poly.pdbx_strand_id
1 'polypeptide(L)'
;PVRSEGNQRRYTPAQAERLGFIRHARDLGLSIEAIRELVQLSAHPDQPCADADRIAAEHLAAVRARIARLQRLEAELARIVAGCDEDHQVRDCYVLHALGDHSLCADEHGPVGPATLDPAALEPPAKAR
;
A
#
# COMPACT_ATOMS: atom_id res chain seq x y z
N PRO A 1 28.93 -1.68 11.95
CA PRO A 1 28.98 -0.89 13.20
C PRO A 1 30.01 -1.50 14.14
N VAL A 2 30.74 -0.68 14.88
CA VAL A 2 31.66 -1.14 15.92
C VAL A 2 30.89 -1.81 17.05
N ARG A 3 31.51 -2.76 17.75
CA ARG A 3 30.92 -3.41 18.92
C ARG A 3 31.68 -3.00 20.18
N SER A 4 30.97 -2.86 21.29
CA SER A 4 31.59 -2.73 22.62
C SER A 4 32.20 -4.05 23.08
N GLU A 5 33.02 -4.01 24.15
CA GLU A 5 33.52 -5.22 24.82
C GLU A 5 32.39 -6.17 25.27
N GLY A 6 31.23 -5.60 25.66
CA GLY A 6 30.00 -6.35 25.96
C GLY A 6 29.19 -6.78 24.73
N ASN A 7 29.78 -6.82 23.53
CA ASN A 7 29.17 -7.23 22.26
C ASN A 7 27.96 -6.39 21.77
N GLN A 8 27.79 -5.17 22.30
CA GLN A 8 26.69 -4.27 21.90
C GLN A 8 27.08 -3.48 20.65
N ARG A 9 26.15 -3.33 19.69
CA ARG A 9 26.37 -2.48 18.51
C ARG A 9 26.41 -1.00 18.91
N ARG A 10 27.46 -0.30 18.52
CA ARG A 10 27.59 1.16 18.66
C ARG A 10 27.35 1.81 17.31
N TYR A 11 26.43 2.77 17.27
CA TYR A 11 26.07 3.50 16.06
C TYR A 11 26.66 4.90 16.10
N THR A 12 27.22 5.34 14.98
CA THR A 12 27.64 6.73 14.79
C THR A 12 26.44 7.61 14.39
N PRO A 13 26.52 8.95 14.51
CA PRO A 13 25.47 9.85 14.02
C PRO A 13 25.07 9.58 12.56
N ALA A 14 26.04 9.40 11.66
CA ALA A 14 25.77 9.06 10.25
C ALA A 14 25.01 7.73 10.08
N GLN A 15 25.27 6.74 10.95
CA GLN A 15 24.51 5.48 10.92
C GLN A 15 23.09 5.66 11.47
N ALA A 16 22.89 6.54 12.45
CA ALA A 16 21.58 6.89 12.95
C ALA A 16 20.75 7.63 11.88
N GLU A 17 21.35 8.57 11.16
CA GLU A 17 20.71 9.26 10.03
C GLU A 17 20.27 8.29 8.93
N ARG A 18 21.14 7.36 8.53
CA ARG A 18 20.78 6.31 7.56
C ARG A 18 19.62 5.43 8.05
N LEU A 19 19.57 5.10 9.34
CA LEU A 19 18.44 4.35 9.91
C LEU A 19 17.16 5.19 9.93
N GLY A 20 17.27 6.49 10.19
CA GLY A 20 16.17 7.44 10.09
C GLY A 20 15.59 7.51 8.67
N PHE A 21 16.46 7.56 7.65
CA PHE A 21 16.07 7.49 6.25
C PHE A 21 15.30 6.21 5.92
N ILE A 22 15.83 5.06 6.33
CA ILE A 22 15.17 3.75 6.12
C ILE A 22 13.81 3.71 6.81
N ARG A 23 13.73 4.19 8.05
CA ARG A 23 12.47 4.24 8.80
C ARG A 23 11.43 5.09 8.07
N HIS A 24 11.81 6.31 7.67
CA HIS A 24 10.90 7.20 6.96
C HIS A 24 10.39 6.60 5.65
N ALA A 25 11.27 5.98 4.87
CA ALA A 25 10.89 5.32 3.62
C ALA A 25 9.93 4.14 3.85
N ARG A 26 10.08 3.39 4.94
CA ARG A 26 9.12 2.35 5.36
C ARG A 26 7.78 2.93 5.79
N ASP A 27 7.79 4.05 6.52
CA ASP A 27 6.56 4.74 6.95
C ASP A 27 5.77 5.26 5.73
N LEU A 28 6.46 5.59 4.64
CA LEU A 28 5.85 5.93 3.34
C LEU A 28 5.36 4.71 2.54
N GLY A 29 5.63 3.48 3.00
CA GLY A 29 5.17 2.25 2.35
C GLY A 29 6.00 1.82 1.13
N LEU A 30 7.25 2.29 1.00
CA LEU A 30 8.15 1.81 -0.05
C LEU A 30 8.59 0.37 0.22
N SER A 31 8.80 -0.41 -0.85
CA SER A 31 9.32 -1.77 -0.75
C SER A 31 10.76 -1.79 -0.24
N ILE A 32 11.21 -2.93 0.30
CA ILE A 32 12.58 -3.08 0.78
C ILE A 32 13.58 -2.92 -0.37
N GLU A 33 13.22 -3.31 -1.58
CA GLU A 33 13.98 -3.19 -2.82
C GLU A 33 14.18 -1.72 -3.18
N ALA A 34 13.10 -0.93 -3.23
CA ALA A 34 13.14 0.51 -3.49
C ALA A 34 13.95 1.25 -2.41
N ILE A 35 13.77 0.88 -1.14
CA ILE A 35 14.54 1.46 -0.04
C ILE A 35 16.04 1.18 -0.19
N ARG A 36 16.43 -0.03 -0.61
CA ARG A 36 17.85 -0.36 -0.84
C ARG A 36 18.44 0.51 -1.94
N GLU A 37 17.72 0.71 -3.03
CA GLU A 37 18.15 1.55 -4.15
C GLU A 37 18.31 3.02 -3.72
N LEU A 38 17.33 3.58 -3.02
CA LEU A 38 17.40 4.94 -2.47
C LEU A 38 18.54 5.10 -1.44
N VAL A 39 18.81 4.08 -0.64
CA VAL A 39 19.93 4.08 0.30
C VAL A 39 21.28 4.00 -0.41
N GLN A 40 21.37 3.33 -1.57
CA GLN A 40 22.57 3.34 -2.40
C GLN A 40 22.78 4.71 -3.03
N LEU A 41 21.74 5.32 -3.59
CA LEU A 41 21.81 6.65 -4.21
C LEU A 41 22.21 7.73 -3.18
N SER A 42 21.65 7.70 -1.97
CA SER A 42 21.99 8.67 -0.92
C SER A 42 23.45 8.59 -0.43
N ALA A 43 24.14 7.47 -0.69
CA ALA A 43 25.57 7.34 -0.41
C ALA A 43 26.48 7.96 -1.50
N HIS A 44 25.91 8.35 -2.66
CA HIS A 44 26.63 8.87 -3.82
C HIS A 44 26.01 10.19 -4.29
N PRO A 45 26.22 11.32 -3.57
CA PRO A 45 25.53 12.58 -3.83
C PRO A 45 25.84 13.20 -5.20
N ASP A 46 26.93 12.79 -5.85
CA ASP A 46 27.31 13.25 -7.18
C ASP A 46 26.62 12.47 -8.31
N GLN A 47 25.82 11.45 -8.00
CA GLN A 47 25.06 10.69 -9.00
C GLN A 47 23.78 11.41 -9.43
N PRO A 48 23.34 11.23 -10.69
CA PRO A 48 22.04 11.72 -11.14
C PRO A 48 20.88 11.17 -10.29
N CYS A 49 19.90 12.02 -9.96
CA CYS A 49 18.74 11.64 -9.16
C CYS A 49 17.62 10.91 -9.94
N ALA A 50 17.83 10.61 -11.23
CA ALA A 50 16.79 10.08 -12.11
C ALA A 50 16.15 8.79 -11.59
N ASP A 51 16.93 7.90 -10.97
CA ASP A 51 16.39 6.68 -10.36
C ASP A 51 15.55 6.96 -9.10
N ALA A 52 15.97 7.94 -8.29
CA ALA A 52 15.17 8.35 -7.12
C ALA A 52 13.81 8.95 -7.56
N ASP A 53 13.83 9.78 -8.61
CA ASP A 53 12.61 10.36 -9.18
C ASP A 53 11.68 9.29 -9.75
N ARG A 54 12.23 8.30 -10.47
CA ARG A 54 11.49 7.16 -11.02
C ARG A 54 10.81 6.35 -9.89
N ILE A 55 11.56 5.97 -8.86
CA ILE A 55 11.02 5.21 -7.71
C ILE A 55 9.87 5.98 -7.05
N ALA A 56 10.05 7.28 -6.82
CA ALA A 56 9.02 8.12 -6.23
C ALA A 56 7.77 8.22 -7.11
N ALA A 57 7.94 8.38 -8.42
CA ALA A 57 6.84 8.46 -9.38
C ALA A 57 6.04 7.15 -9.49
N GLU A 58 6.73 6.00 -9.52
CA GLU A 58 6.12 4.66 -9.53
C GLU A 58 5.29 4.44 -8.25
N HIS A 59 5.84 4.76 -7.09
CA HIS A 59 5.13 4.63 -5.82
C HIS A 59 3.91 5.56 -5.75
N LEU A 60 4.04 6.80 -6.21
CA LEU A 60 2.92 7.74 -6.28
C LEU A 60 1.79 7.21 -7.19
N ALA A 61 2.13 6.62 -8.33
CA ALA A 61 1.16 6.01 -9.22
C ALA A 61 0.42 4.83 -8.54
N ALA A 62 1.15 3.96 -7.84
CA ALA A 62 0.58 2.85 -7.09
C ALA A 62 -0.36 3.33 -5.97
N VAL A 63 0.04 4.36 -5.21
CA VAL A 63 -0.80 4.98 -4.16
C VAL A 63 -2.08 5.55 -4.77
N ARG A 64 -2.00 6.28 -5.89
CA ARG A 64 -3.17 6.83 -6.58
C ARG A 64 -4.12 5.74 -7.06
N ALA A 65 -3.59 4.66 -7.64
CA ALA A 65 -4.39 3.52 -8.06
C ALA A 65 -5.10 2.85 -6.87
N ARG A 66 -4.43 2.76 -5.72
CA ARG A 66 -5.02 2.23 -4.49
C ARG A 66 -6.11 3.13 -3.93
N ILE A 67 -5.91 4.45 -3.91
CA ILE A 67 -6.92 5.42 -3.50
C ILE A 67 -8.17 5.28 -4.37
N ALA A 68 -8.01 5.25 -5.70
CA ALA A 68 -9.15 5.11 -6.61
C ALA A 68 -9.94 3.81 -6.35
N ARG A 69 -9.26 2.71 -6.02
CA ARG A 69 -9.91 1.44 -5.67
C ARG A 69 -10.66 1.52 -4.35
N LEU A 70 -10.04 2.13 -3.33
CA LEU A 70 -10.65 2.31 -2.02
C LEU A 70 -11.87 3.24 -2.09
N GLN A 71 -11.82 4.28 -2.91
CA GLN A 71 -12.96 5.18 -3.15
C GLN A 71 -14.14 4.45 -3.80
N ARG A 72 -13.89 3.54 -4.75
CA ARG A 72 -14.96 2.70 -5.32
C ARG A 72 -15.56 1.77 -4.28
N LEU A 73 -14.73 1.13 -3.45
CA LEU A 73 -15.21 0.28 -2.37
C LEU A 73 -16.01 1.08 -1.32
N GLU A 74 -15.54 2.27 -0.96
CA GLU A 74 -16.24 3.17 -0.04
C GLU A 74 -17.62 3.55 -0.58
N ALA A 75 -17.70 3.92 -1.86
CA ALA A 75 -18.97 4.23 -2.52
C ALA A 75 -19.92 3.02 -2.49
N GLU A 76 -19.41 1.82 -2.78
CA GLU A 76 -20.19 0.58 -2.71
C GLU A 76 -20.75 0.33 -1.30
N LEU A 77 -19.88 0.36 -0.29
CA LEU A 77 -20.29 0.15 1.10
C LEU A 77 -21.28 1.22 1.59
N ALA A 78 -21.09 2.47 1.20
CA ALA A 78 -22.02 3.55 1.51
C ALA A 78 -23.41 3.29 0.93
N ARG A 79 -23.51 2.81 -0.32
CA ARG A 79 -24.80 2.44 -0.93
C ARG A 79 -25.45 1.26 -0.22
N ILE A 80 -24.67 0.23 0.13
CA ILE A 80 -25.15 -0.95 0.84
C ILE A 80 -25.76 -0.57 2.19
N VAL A 81 -25.06 0.27 2.96
CA VAL A 81 -25.52 0.71 4.29
C VAL A 81 -26.75 1.62 4.17
N ALA A 82 -26.84 2.47 3.15
CA ALA A 82 -27.98 3.35 2.93
C ALA A 82 -29.28 2.61 2.55
N GLY A 83 -29.20 1.35 2.12
CA GLY A 83 -30.37 0.56 1.71
C GLY A 83 -31.11 -0.14 2.86
N CYS A 84 -30.70 0.05 4.11
CA CYS A 84 -31.30 -0.57 5.29
C CYS A 84 -31.76 0.48 6.30
N ASP A 85 -33.02 0.41 6.72
CA ASP A 85 -33.56 1.20 7.84
C ASP A 85 -33.51 0.41 9.15
N GLU A 86 -33.52 1.12 10.28
CA GLU A 86 -33.41 0.54 11.63
C GLU A 86 -34.55 -0.42 12.00
N ASP A 87 -35.69 -0.34 11.30
CA ASP A 87 -36.89 -1.13 11.55
C ASP A 87 -36.98 -2.43 10.70
N HIS A 88 -36.01 -2.70 9.82
CA HIS A 88 -36.01 -3.91 9.00
C HIS A 88 -35.60 -5.16 9.78
N GLN A 89 -36.32 -6.27 9.56
CA GLN A 89 -35.91 -7.58 10.07
C GLN A 89 -34.75 -8.15 9.25
N VAL A 90 -33.97 -9.07 9.85
CA VAL A 90 -32.84 -9.74 9.17
C VAL A 90 -33.25 -10.39 7.85
N ARG A 91 -34.48 -10.91 7.74
CA ARG A 91 -35.01 -11.51 6.51
C ARG A 91 -35.13 -10.50 5.34
N ASP A 92 -35.26 -9.22 5.66
CA ASP A 92 -35.43 -8.10 4.72
C ASP A 92 -34.18 -7.21 4.69
N CYS A 93 -33.07 -7.68 5.26
CA CYS A 93 -31.84 -6.90 5.38
C CYS A 93 -31.14 -6.79 4.03
N TYR A 94 -31.21 -5.60 3.44
CA TYR A 94 -30.54 -5.30 2.17
C TYR A 94 -29.02 -5.51 2.23
N VAL A 95 -28.39 -5.25 3.37
CA VAL A 95 -26.95 -5.47 3.56
C VAL A 95 -26.57 -6.94 3.34
N LEU A 96 -27.32 -7.88 3.92
CA LEU A 96 -27.05 -9.31 3.76
C LEU A 96 -27.29 -9.77 2.32
N HIS A 97 -28.32 -9.21 1.67
CA HIS A 97 -28.62 -9.50 0.28
C HIS A 97 -27.51 -9.00 -0.66
N ALA A 98 -27.08 -7.75 -0.50
CA ALA A 98 -26.04 -7.11 -1.31
C ALA A 98 -24.67 -7.79 -1.13
N LEU A 99 -24.30 -8.19 0.09
CA LEU A 99 -23.05 -8.91 0.34
C LEU A 99 -23.07 -10.36 -0.14
N GLY A 100 -24.26 -10.98 -0.21
CA GLY A 100 -24.44 -12.35 -0.69
C GLY A 100 -24.38 -12.48 -2.21
N ASP A 101 -24.56 -11.40 -2.95
CA ASP A 101 -24.60 -11.39 -4.41
C ASP A 101 -23.81 -10.21 -4.99
N HIS A 102 -22.60 -10.50 -5.47
CA HIS A 102 -21.70 -9.50 -6.04
C HIS A 102 -22.23 -8.86 -7.33
N SER A 103 -23.27 -9.41 -7.96
CA SER A 103 -23.94 -8.78 -9.11
C SER A 103 -24.74 -7.53 -8.73
N LEU A 104 -25.00 -7.32 -7.43
CA LEU A 104 -25.68 -6.13 -6.91
C LEU A 104 -24.74 -4.94 -6.69
N CYS A 105 -23.44 -5.14 -6.89
CA CYS A 105 -22.46 -4.07 -6.85
C CYS A 105 -22.56 -3.19 -8.12
N ALA A 106 -22.50 -1.87 -7.94
CA ALA A 106 -22.60 -0.93 -9.07
C ALA A 106 -21.25 -0.71 -9.74
N ASP A 107 -20.16 -0.87 -8.99
CA ASP A 107 -18.80 -0.62 -9.47
C ASP A 107 -17.89 -1.84 -9.24
N GLU A 108 -16.98 -2.08 -10.19
CA GLU A 108 -15.87 -3.02 -9.98
C GLU A 108 -14.85 -2.44 -8.98
N HIS A 109 -14.99 -2.82 -7.72
CA HIS A 109 -14.08 -2.39 -6.65
C HIS A 109 -12.86 -3.32 -6.50
N GLY A 110 -12.89 -4.55 -7.03
CA GLY A 110 -11.79 -5.53 -6.93
C GLY A 110 -11.49 -5.96 -5.49
N PRO A 111 -10.55 -6.90 -5.27
CA PRO A 111 -10.21 -7.37 -3.92
C PRO A 111 -9.44 -6.28 -3.15
N VAL A 112 -9.93 -5.94 -1.95
CA VAL A 112 -9.24 -5.06 -1.00
C VAL A 112 -8.83 -5.91 0.20
N GLY A 113 -7.82 -6.76 0.01
CA GLY A 113 -7.24 -7.61 1.05
C GLY A 113 -5.78 -7.24 1.35
N PRO A 114 -5.25 -7.59 2.54
CA PRO A 114 -3.86 -7.31 2.92
C PRO A 114 -2.83 -8.00 1.98
N ALA A 115 -3.25 -8.97 1.17
CA ALA A 115 -2.44 -9.60 0.13
C ALA A 115 -2.05 -8.67 -1.04
N THR A 116 -2.58 -7.45 -1.11
CA THR A 116 -2.17 -6.42 -2.09
C THR A 116 -1.12 -5.44 -1.54
N LEU A 117 -0.49 -5.78 -0.41
CA LEU A 117 0.68 -5.05 0.13
C LEU A 117 2.01 -5.45 -0.54
N ASP A 118 1.95 -6.38 -1.50
CA ASP A 118 3.10 -6.77 -2.32
C ASP A 118 3.01 -6.10 -3.71
N PRO A 119 3.97 -5.24 -4.10
CA PRO A 119 4.01 -4.65 -5.44
C PRO A 119 4.12 -5.68 -6.56
N ALA A 120 4.47 -6.94 -6.27
CA ALA A 120 4.50 -8.04 -7.25
C ALA A 120 3.10 -8.55 -7.66
N ALA A 121 2.04 -8.26 -6.90
CA ALA A 121 0.68 -8.72 -7.21
C ALA A 121 -0.07 -7.81 -8.22
N LEU A 122 0.61 -6.81 -8.79
CA LEU A 122 0.06 -5.92 -9.82
C LEU A 122 0.17 -6.49 -11.25
N GLU A 123 0.30 -7.82 -11.39
CA GLU A 123 0.19 -8.45 -12.70
C GLU A 123 -1.28 -8.41 -13.18
N PRO A 124 -1.54 -7.98 -14.43
CA PRO A 124 -2.89 -7.97 -14.99
C PRO A 124 -3.42 -9.40 -15.09
N PRO A 125 -4.75 -9.63 -14.99
CA PRO A 125 -5.30 -10.96 -15.20
C PRO A 125 -4.93 -11.41 -16.63
N ALA A 126 -4.20 -12.52 -16.72
CA ALA A 126 -3.95 -13.20 -17.97
C ALA A 126 -5.29 -13.45 -18.66
N LYS A 127 -5.45 -12.93 -19.88
CA LYS A 127 -6.68 -13.06 -20.67
C LYS A 127 -7.06 -14.54 -20.77
N ALA A 128 -8.22 -14.90 -20.24
CA ALA A 128 -8.82 -16.21 -20.42
C ALA A 128 -9.08 -16.43 -21.93
N ARG A 129 -8.62 -17.57 -22.42
CA ARG A 129 -8.72 -18.02 -23.81
C ARG A 129 -9.72 -19.16 -23.89
#